data_AF-A0A060YXI6-F1
#
_entry.id   AF-A0A060YXI6-F1
#
_cell.length_a   1.000
_cell.length_b   1.000
_cell.length_c   1.000
_cell.angle_alpha   90.00
_cell.angle_beta   90.00
_cell.angle_gamma   90.00
#
_symmetry.space_group_name_H-M   'P 1'
#
loop_
_entity.id
_entity.type
_entity.pdbx_description
1 polymer ?
#
loop_
_entity_poly.entity_id
_entity_poly.type
_entity_poly.pdbx_seq_one_letter_code
_entity_poly.pdbx_strand_id
1 'polypeptide(L)' 'MLLPTNDKINPSPTLRNREEWRRSFSHFIAWCRLKYFETRPSVTRLLKHPFIKQAHGKGSRSTAVHTHLRASRPGLQT' A
#
# COMPACT_ATOMS: atom_id res chain seq x y z
N MET A 1 12.77 39.54 3.26
CA MET A 1 11.90 38.36 3.47
C MET A 1 11.07 38.17 2.21
N LEU A 2 10.84 36.91 1.79
CA LEU A 2 10.10 36.48 0.57
C LEU A 2 10.96 36.59 -0.72
N LEU A 3 11.19 35.57 -1.56
CA LEU A 3 10.44 34.37 -2.01
C LEU A 3 11.45 33.31 -2.58
N PRO A 4 11.07 32.04 -2.84
CA PRO A 4 10.56 31.72 -4.18
C PRO A 4 9.34 30.79 -4.17
N THR A 5 8.30 31.26 -4.86
CA THR A 5 7.49 30.54 -5.83
C THR A 5 7.22 29.06 -5.58
N ASN A 6 5.94 28.80 -5.29
CA ASN A 6 5.22 27.72 -5.95
C ASN A 6 5.84 26.34 -5.70
N ASP A 7 5.85 25.91 -4.44
CA ASP A 7 5.79 24.48 -4.13
C ASP A 7 4.56 23.95 -4.86
N LYS A 8 4.77 23.44 -6.06
CA LYS A 8 3.81 22.59 -6.76
C LYS A 8 3.49 21.51 -5.73
N ILE A 9 2.36 21.67 -5.02
CA ILE A 9 1.87 20.72 -4.03
C ILE A 9 1.76 19.45 -4.83
N ASN A 10 2.79 18.59 -4.80
CA ASN A 10 2.70 17.29 -5.41
C ASN A 10 1.60 16.63 -4.60
N PRO A 11 0.39 16.49 -5.15
CA PRO A 11 -0.70 15.96 -4.37
C PRO A 11 -0.20 14.62 -3.88
N SER A 12 -0.42 14.34 -2.59
CA SER A 12 -0.09 13.03 -2.05
C SER A 12 -0.55 12.02 -3.10
N PRO A 13 0.32 11.12 -3.62
CA PRO A 13 -0.02 10.19 -4.70
C PRO A 13 -1.40 9.54 -4.51
N THR A 14 -2.07 8.94 -5.47
CA THR A 14 -3.33 8.23 -5.14
C THR A 14 -3.37 6.89 -5.85
N LEU A 15 -4.21 5.99 -5.37
CA LEU A 15 -4.45 4.74 -6.08
C LEU A 15 -5.05 5.09 -7.44
N ARG A 16 -4.39 4.65 -8.51
CA ARG A 16 -4.97 4.67 -9.86
C ARG A 16 -6.19 3.75 -9.87
N ASN A 17 -7.22 4.10 -10.65
CA ASN A 17 -8.47 3.37 -10.79
C ASN A 17 -9.11 2.99 -9.44
N ARG A 18 -9.38 4.00 -8.61
CA ARG A 18 -9.83 3.82 -7.22
C ARG A 18 -11.07 2.92 -7.06
N GLU A 19 -11.89 2.81 -8.10
CA GLU A 19 -13.11 2.00 -8.13
C GLU A 19 -12.83 0.50 -8.25
N GLU A 20 -11.71 0.11 -8.86
CA GLU A 20 -11.28 -1.30 -8.95
C GLU A 20 -10.81 -1.84 -7.58
N TRP A 21 -10.45 -0.93 -6.66
CA TRP A 21 -9.95 -1.29 -5.35
C TRP A 21 -11.08 -1.36 -4.32
N ARG A 22 -11.06 -2.44 -3.52
CA ARG A 22 -11.96 -2.55 -2.37
C ARG A 22 -11.83 -1.32 -1.47
N ARG A 23 -12.96 -0.78 -1.01
CA ARG A 23 -13.00 0.39 -0.11
C ARG A 23 -12.09 0.24 1.11
N SER A 24 -12.00 -0.97 1.69
CA SER A 24 -11.13 -1.26 2.83
C SER A 24 -9.63 -1.13 2.51
N PHE A 25 -9.20 -1.45 1.29
CA PHE A 25 -7.83 -1.23 0.84
C PHE A 25 -7.54 0.26 0.65
N SER A 26 -8.41 0.97 -0.06
CA SER A 26 -8.28 2.42 -0.27
C SER A 26 -8.21 3.20 1.04
N HIS A 27 -8.99 2.80 2.05
CA HIS A 27 -8.95 3.39 3.39
C HIS A 27 -7.63 3.11 4.12
N PHE A 28 -7.13 1.87 4.05
CA PHE A 28 -5.84 1.49 4.62
C PHE A 28 -4.68 2.30 4.01
N ILE A 29 -4.64 2.44 2.69
CA ILE A 29 -3.60 3.21 1.99
C ILE A 29 -3.65 4.69 2.35
N ALA A 30 -4.84 5.26 2.61
CA ALA A 30 -4.97 6.64 3.08
C ALA A 30 -4.28 6.83 4.44
N TRP A 31 -4.46 5.90 5.39
CA TRP A 31 -3.79 5.94 6.70
C TRP A 31 -2.27 5.88 6.59
N CYS A 32 -1.75 5.03 5.68
CA CYS A 32 -0.31 4.93 5.46
C CYS A 32 0.29 6.23 4.90
N ARG A 33 -0.51 7.07 4.25
CA ARG A 33 -0.05 8.22 3.46
C ARG A 33 -0.43 9.57 4.05
N LEU A 34 -0.86 9.57 5.30
CA LEU A 34 -1.03 10.77 6.12
C LEU A 34 0.30 11.54 6.20
N LYS A 35 0.23 12.84 5.86
CA LYS A 35 1.37 13.76 5.81
C LYS A 35 1.79 14.25 7.20
N TYR A 36 0.83 14.34 8.12
CA TYR A 36 1.05 14.84 9.48
C TYR A 36 1.40 13.68 10.41
N PHE A 37 2.55 13.78 11.09
CA PHE A 37 3.03 12.73 11.97
C PHE A 37 2.08 12.49 13.16
N GLU A 38 1.50 13.55 13.72
CA GLU A 38 0.64 13.52 14.91
C GLU A 38 -0.63 12.68 14.68
N THR A 39 -1.16 12.73 13.46
CA THR A 39 -2.36 11.98 13.08
C THR A 39 -2.04 10.63 12.44
N ARG A 40 -0.77 10.34 12.16
CA ARG A 40 -0.35 9.09 11.55
C ARG A 40 -0.49 7.95 12.56
N PRO A 41 -1.30 6.91 12.26
CA PRO A 41 -1.46 5.79 13.17
C PRO A 41 -0.15 5.02 13.32
N SER A 42 0.11 4.53 14.54
CA SER A 42 1.23 3.63 14.81
C SER A 42 1.12 2.32 14.03
N VAL A 43 2.24 1.62 13.88
CA VAL A 43 2.27 0.29 13.22
C VAL A 43 1.29 -0.68 13.88
N THR A 44 1.22 -0.72 15.21
CA THR A 44 0.27 -1.56 15.95
C THR A 44 -1.19 -1.23 15.59
N ARG A 45 -1.52 0.04 15.36
CA ARG A 45 -2.86 0.46 14.94
C ARG A 45 -3.13 0.12 13.47
N LEU A 46 -2.13 0.23 12.60
CA LEU A 46 -2.22 -0.22 11.19
C LEU A 46 -2.47 -1.73 11.08
N LEU A 47 -1.77 -2.55 11.87
CA LEU A 47 -1.94 -4.01 11.86
C LEU A 47 -3.33 -4.46 12.35
N LYS A 48 -3.98 -3.66 13.20
CA LYS A 48 -5.36 -3.90 13.67
C LYS A 48 -6.43 -3.49 12.66
N HIS A 49 -6.07 -2.82 11.56
CA HIS A 49 -7.03 -2.37 10.56
C HIS A 49 -7.75 -3.57 9.90
N PRO A 50 -9.08 -3.49 9.62
CA PRO A 50 -9.86 -4.61 9.07
C PRO A 50 -9.28 -5.24 7.80
N PHE A 51 -8.67 -4.42 6.93
CA PHE A 51 -8.02 -4.90 5.70
C PHE A 51 -6.88 -5.91 6.00
N ILE A 52 -6.00 -5.59 6.96
CA ILE A 52 -4.84 -6.42 7.30
C ILE A 52 -5.26 -7.60 8.18
N LYS A 53 -6.14 -7.36 9.17
CA LYS A 53 -6.66 -8.42 10.04
C LYS A 53 -7.36 -9.53 9.25
N GLN A 54 -8.13 -9.19 8.21
CA GLN A 54 -8.76 -10.17 7.32
C GLN A 54 -7.74 -10.96 6.47
N ALA A 55 -6.57 -10.37 6.18
CA ALA A 55 -5.53 -11.02 5.38
C ALA A 55 -4.68 -12.02 6.18
N HIS A 56 -4.46 -11.75 7.48
CA HIS A 56 -3.59 -12.56 8.35
C HIS A 56 -4.05 -14.02 8.58
N GLY A 57 -5.32 -14.36 8.30
CA GLY A 57 -5.85 -15.72 8.45
C GLY A 57 -5.86 -16.57 7.18
N LYS A 58 -5.49 -16.02 6.02
CA LYS A 58 -5.46 -16.76 4.75
C LYS A 58 -4.02 -17.18 4.47
N GLY A 59 -3.62 -18.32 5.01
CA GLY A 59 -2.34 -18.96 4.70
C GLY A 59 -2.11 -18.97 3.19
N SER A 60 -1.01 -18.33 2.78
CA SER A 60 -0.34 -18.55 1.50
C SER A 60 -1.16 -18.24 0.22
N ARG A 61 -1.51 -16.97 -0.01
CA ARG A 61 -1.62 -16.45 -1.40
C ARG A 61 -0.27 -16.07 -2.00
N SER A 62 0.80 -16.13 -1.20
CA SER A 62 2.18 -15.89 -1.66
C SER A 62 2.66 -16.96 -2.65
N THR A 63 2.11 -18.17 -2.61
CA THR A 63 2.46 -19.25 -3.56
C THR A 63 2.14 -18.88 -4.99
N ALA A 64 0.97 -18.29 -5.27
CA ALA A 64 0.62 -17.84 -6.63
C ALA A 64 1.59 -16.77 -7.17
N VAL A 65 1.98 -15.82 -6.30
CA VAL A 65 2.96 -14.78 -6.66
C VAL A 65 4.35 -15.39 -6.91
N HIS A 66 4.78 -16.33 -6.07
CA HIS A 66 6.04 -17.03 -6.25
C HIS A 66 6.06 -17.90 -7.51
N THR A 67 4.95 -18.58 -7.82
CA THR A 67 4.82 -19.37 -9.05
C THR A 67 4.92 -18.50 -10.29
N HIS A 68 4.26 -17.33 -10.32
CA HIS A 68 4.38 -16.40 -11.43
C HIS A 68 5.81 -15.84 -11.54
N LEU A 69 6.44 -15.43 -10.43
CA LEU A 69 7.82 -14.93 -10.44
C LEU A 69 8.81 -15.99 -10.93
N ARG A 70 8.60 -17.26 -10.58
CA ARG A 70 9.41 -18.39 -11.07
C ARG A 70 9.20 -18.64 -12.56
N ALA A 71 7.95 -18.64 -13.04
CA ALA A 71 7.61 -18.82 -14.45
C ALA A 71 8.20 -17.69 -15.34
N SER A 72 8.35 -16.47 -14.79
CA SER A 72 8.97 -15.33 -15.49
C SER A 72 10.50 -15.34 -15.47
N ARG A 73 11.17 -16.34 -14.87
CA ARG A 73 12.64 -16.48 -14.86
C ARG A 73 13.07 -17.74 -15.63
N PRO A 74 13.26 -17.66 -16.97
CA PRO A 74 13.81 -18.76 -17.74
C PRO A 74 15.32 -18.86 -17.44
N GLY A 75 15.74 -19.82 -16.61
CA GLY A 75 17.16 -20.02 -16.37
C GLY A 75 17.56 -20.85 -15.15
N LEU A 76 16.62 -21.37 -14.35
CA LEU A 76 16.94 -22.29 -13.25
C LEU A 76 16.19 -23.61 -13.43
N GLN A 77 16.63 -24.39 -14.42
CA GLN A 77 16.52 -25.85 -14.37
C GLN A 77 17.95 -26.39 -14.26
N THR A 78 18.10 -27.37 -13.37
CA THR A 78 19.30 -28.10 -12.94
C THR A 78 20.33 -28.39 -14.01
#